data_AF-A0A2P2GTC7-F1
#
_entry.id   AF-A0A2P2GTC7-F1
#
_cell.length_a   1.000
_cell.length_b   1.000
_cell.length_c   1.000
_cell.angle_alpha   90.00
_cell.angle_beta   90.00
_cell.angle_gamma   90.00
#
_symmetry.space_group_name_H-M   'P 1'
#
loop_
_entity.id
_entity.type
_entity.pdbx_description
1 polymer ?
#
loop_
_entity_poly.entity_id
_entity_poly.type
_entity_poly.pdbx_seq_one_letter_code
_entity_poly.pdbx_strand_id
1 'polypeptide(L)'
;MESQAEYGPDEGPAQKVSVSMPAGRVAAVKARVGARGFSAYVSAAVERQIQRDLLEESLRAKEAEIGPPTQEIQDWAAAIFREAEEQAARLEPGEEKR
;
A
#
# COMPACT_ATOMS: atom_id res chain seq x y z
N MET A 1 -23.71 -10.84 -24.45
CA MET A 1 -22.87 -11.60 -23.50
C MET A 1 -21.49 -11.03 -23.61
N GLU A 2 -21.17 -10.03 -22.78
CA GLU A 2 -19.85 -9.41 -22.79
C GLU A 2 -18.88 -10.38 -22.12
N SER A 3 -17.85 -10.75 -22.88
CA SER A 3 -16.74 -11.57 -22.43
C SER A 3 -16.11 -10.92 -21.20
N GLN A 4 -16.04 -11.64 -20.09
CA GLN A 4 -15.05 -11.37 -19.06
C GLN A 4 -13.69 -11.51 -19.73
N ALA A 5 -13.14 -10.40 -20.21
CA ALA A 5 -11.72 -10.35 -20.49
C ALA A 5 -11.04 -10.55 -19.14
N GLU A 6 -10.25 -11.62 -19.06
CA GLU A 6 -9.45 -11.98 -17.91
C GLU A 6 -8.29 -10.97 -17.85
N TYR A 7 -8.59 -9.77 -17.37
CA TYR A 7 -7.60 -8.74 -17.13
C TYR A 7 -6.72 -9.16 -15.96
N GLY A 8 -5.41 -8.96 -16.08
CA GLY A 8 -4.52 -8.99 -14.92
C GLY A 8 -4.97 -7.96 -13.86
N PRO A 9 -4.49 -8.08 -12.59
CA PRO A 9 -4.94 -7.24 -11.47
C PRO A 9 -4.90 -5.72 -11.72
N ASP A 10 -4.00 -5.27 -12.61
CA ASP A 10 -3.78 -3.87 -12.96
C ASP A 10 -4.06 -3.56 -14.44
N GLU A 11 -4.69 -4.47 -15.17
CA GLU A 11 -4.99 -4.31 -16.58
C GLU A 11 -6.45 -3.90 -16.83
N GLY A 12 -6.67 -3.23 -17.98
CA GLY A 12 -7.99 -2.90 -18.46
C GLY A 12 -8.46 -1.47 -18.17
N PRO A 13 -9.57 -1.05 -18.79
CA PRO A 13 -10.10 0.29 -18.63
C PRO A 13 -10.70 0.49 -17.23
N ALA A 14 -10.68 1.74 -16.76
CA ALA A 14 -11.28 2.08 -15.47
C ALA A 14 -12.78 1.75 -15.45
N GLN A 15 -13.18 0.83 -14.57
CA GLN A 15 -14.57 0.44 -14.37
C GLN A 15 -15.18 1.18 -13.17
N LYS A 16 -16.40 1.70 -13.35
CA LYS A 16 -17.13 2.35 -12.25
C LYS A 16 -17.69 1.29 -11.29
N VAL A 17 -17.17 1.29 -10.07
CA VAL A 17 -17.67 0.46 -8.96
C VAL A 17 -18.27 1.38 -7.89
N SER A 18 -19.44 1.02 -7.36
CA SER A 18 -20.09 1.77 -6.28
C SER A 18 -19.87 1.08 -4.95
N VAL A 19 -19.33 1.82 -3.97
CA VAL A 19 -19.08 1.35 -2.60
C VAL A 19 -19.56 2.39 -1.60
N SER A 20 -19.98 1.94 -0.43
CA SER A 20 -20.33 2.83 0.69
C SER A 20 -19.11 3.12 1.54
N MET A 21 -18.92 4.38 1.92
CA MET A 21 -17.81 4.81 2.76
C MET A 21 -18.26 5.89 3.76
N PRO A 22 -17.76 5.90 5.00
CA PRO A 22 -18.00 6.98 5.95
C PRO A 22 -17.71 8.36 5.34
N ALA A 23 -18.66 9.28 5.48
CA ALA A 23 -18.58 10.63 4.90
C ALA A 23 -17.32 11.38 5.35
N GLY A 24 -16.89 11.20 6.61
CA GLY A 24 -15.65 11.78 7.12
C GLY A 24 -14.40 11.32 6.36
N ARG A 25 -14.34 10.04 5.95
CA ARG A 25 -13.22 9.52 5.15
C ARG A 25 -13.25 10.09 3.73
N VAL A 26 -14.43 10.20 3.12
CA VAL A 26 -14.60 10.85 1.81
C VAL A 26 -14.08 12.28 1.85
N ALA A 27 -14.49 13.04 2.87
CA ALA A 27 -14.07 14.44 3.05
C ALA A 27 -12.55 14.55 3.25
N ALA A 28 -11.96 13.70 4.10
CA ALA A 28 -10.52 13.69 4.36
C ALA A 28 -9.71 13.41 3.09
N VAL A 29 -10.13 12.43 2.28
CA VAL A 29 -9.46 12.13 1.01
C VAL A 29 -9.60 13.30 0.05
N LYS A 30 -10.81 13.84 -0.15
CA LYS A 30 -11.02 15.00 -1.04
C LYS A 30 -10.22 16.23 -0.61
N ALA A 31 -10.06 16.47 0.69
CA ALA A 31 -9.22 17.55 1.20
C ALA A 31 -7.74 17.35 0.85
N ARG A 32 -7.28 16.09 0.80
CA ARG A 32 -5.89 15.74 0.48
C ARG A 32 -5.55 15.80 -1.00
N VAL A 33 -6.44 15.31 -1.88
CA VAL A 33 -6.14 15.11 -3.31
C VAL A 33 -7.00 15.95 -4.26
N GLY A 34 -7.91 16.76 -3.72
CA GLY A 34 -8.88 17.53 -4.48
C GLY A 34 -9.99 16.66 -5.10
N ALA A 35 -10.94 17.32 -5.78
CA ALA A 35 -12.12 16.64 -6.33
C ALA A 35 -11.79 15.67 -7.47
N ARG A 36 -10.78 15.97 -8.29
CA ARG A 36 -10.36 15.15 -9.45
C ARG A 36 -9.43 14.01 -9.08
N GLY A 37 -8.71 14.11 -7.96
CA GLY A 37 -7.73 13.09 -7.53
C GLY A 37 -8.34 11.92 -6.76
N PHE A 38 -9.64 11.98 -6.43
CA PHE A 38 -10.27 11.01 -5.53
C PHE A 38 -10.18 9.57 -6.06
N SER A 39 -10.56 9.34 -7.31
CA SER A 39 -10.54 8.00 -7.90
C SER A 39 -9.11 7.45 -7.99
N ALA A 40 -8.16 8.25 -8.47
CA ALA A 40 -6.75 7.86 -8.55
C ALA A 40 -6.16 7.52 -7.19
N TYR A 41 -6.50 8.30 -6.15
CA TYR A 41 -6.07 8.02 -4.79
C TYR A 41 -6.61 6.69 -4.27
N VAL A 42 -7.91 6.41 -4.50
CA VAL A 42 -8.54 5.17 -4.08
C VAL A 42 -7.94 3.98 -4.83
N SER A 43 -7.79 4.06 -6.16
CA SER A 43 -7.16 2.99 -6.96
C SER A 43 -5.77 2.66 -6.45
N ALA A 44 -4.89 3.66 -6.27
CA ALA A 44 -3.55 3.43 -5.76
C ALA A 44 -3.54 2.93 -4.30
N ALA A 45 -4.53 3.31 -3.48
CA ALA A 45 -4.66 2.79 -2.13
C ALA A 45 -5.08 1.31 -2.11
N VAL A 46 -5.98 0.92 -3.01
CA VAL A 46 -6.42 -0.47 -3.17
C VAL A 46 -5.28 -1.34 -3.70
N GLU A 47 -4.54 -0.89 -4.71
CA GLU A 47 -3.36 -1.58 -5.24
C GLU A 47 -2.33 -1.86 -4.13
N ARG A 48 -1.96 -0.82 -3.35
CA ARG A 48 -1.05 -1.00 -2.21
C ARG A 48 -1.59 -1.98 -1.16
N GLN A 49 -2.90 -2.01 -0.94
CA GLN A 49 -3.51 -2.94 0.00
C GLN A 49 -3.41 -4.38 -0.53
N ILE A 50 -3.73 -4.62 -1.79
CA ILE A 50 -3.62 -5.94 -2.43
C ILE A 50 -2.17 -6.44 -2.37
N GLN A 51 -1.20 -5.59 -2.73
CA GLN A 51 0.21 -5.94 -2.66
C GLN A 51 0.64 -6.33 -1.24
N ARG A 52 0.15 -5.62 -0.23
CA ARG A 52 0.42 -5.93 1.18
C ARG A 52 -0.23 -7.24 1.63
N ASP A 53 -1.47 -7.50 1.22
CA ASP A 53 -2.20 -8.72 1.56
C ASP A 53 -1.49 -9.94 0.95
N LEU A 54 -1.07 -9.85 -0.32
CA LEU A 54 -0.28 -10.89 -1.00
C LEU A 54 1.07 -11.14 -0.34
N LEU A 55 1.75 -10.07 0.10
CA LEU A 55 3.01 -10.20 0.84
C LEU A 55 2.80 -10.92 2.18
N GLU A 56 1.75 -10.57 2.92
CA GLU A 56 1.42 -11.21 4.20
C GLU A 56 1.02 -12.68 4.03
N GLU A 57 0.30 -13.01 2.96
CA GLU A 57 -0.01 -14.39 2.59
C GLU A 57 1.27 -15.18 2.28
N SER A 58 2.16 -14.62 1.46
CA SER A 58 3.44 -15.24 1.10
C SER A 58 4.32 -15.47 2.32
N LEU A 59 4.40 -14.49 3.22
CA LEU A 59 5.16 -14.59 4.46
C LEU A 59 4.60 -15.70 5.35
N ARG A 60 3.28 -15.74 5.57
CA ARG A 60 2.64 -16.80 6.35
C ARG A 60 2.86 -18.18 5.77
N ALA A 61 2.80 -18.33 4.45
CA ALA A 61 3.08 -19.60 3.78
C ALA A 61 4.53 -20.06 4.01
N LYS A 62 5.49 -19.13 3.99
CA LYS A 62 6.90 -19.41 4.28
C LYS A 62 7.10 -19.77 5.75
N GLU A 63 6.55 -19.00 6.70
CA GLU A 63 6.66 -19.30 8.12
C GLU A 63 6.03 -20.65 8.48
N ALA A 64 4.96 -21.06 7.80
CA ALA A 64 4.38 -22.39 7.98
C ALA A 64 5.32 -23.52 7.49
N GLU A 65 6.16 -23.25 6.50
CA GLU A 65 7.11 -24.21 5.91
C GLU A 65 8.40 -24.34 6.74
N ILE A 66 9.00 -23.22 7.15
CA ILE A 66 10.33 -23.18 7.79
C ILE A 66 10.32 -22.75 9.26
N GLY A 67 9.17 -22.31 9.78
CA GLY A 67 9.03 -21.70 11.09
C GLY A 67 9.21 -20.18 11.08
N PRO A 68 8.80 -19.50 12.16
CA PRO A 68 9.02 -18.06 12.31
C PRO A 68 10.51 -17.72 12.45
N PRO A 69 10.93 -16.49 12.10
CA PRO A 69 12.31 -16.06 12.27
C PRO A 69 12.74 -16.09 13.73
N THR A 70 13.98 -16.50 13.99
CA THR A 70 14.56 -16.50 15.33
C THR A 70 14.73 -15.06 15.86
N GLN A 71 14.87 -14.92 17.19
CA GLN A 71 15.05 -13.59 17.81
C GLN A 71 16.29 -12.86 17.26
N GLU A 72 17.38 -13.59 17.02
CA GLU A 72 18.60 -13.01 16.45
C GLU A 72 18.36 -12.38 15.07
N ILE A 73 17.58 -13.04 14.21
CA ILE A 73 17.21 -12.50 12.89
C ILE A 73 16.30 -11.28 13.05
N GLN A 74 15.35 -11.32 13.99
CA GLN A 74 14.46 -10.19 14.26
C GLN A 74 15.23 -8.96 14.75
N ASP A 75 16.19 -9.15 15.66
CA ASP A 75 17.01 -8.08 16.21
C ASP A 75 17.91 -7.45 15.14
N TRP A 76 18.50 -8.29 14.28
CA TRP A 76 19.28 -7.86 13.12
C TRP A 76 18.43 -7.07 12.12
N ALA A 77 17.24 -7.57 11.77
CA ALA A 77 16.33 -6.87 10.87
C ALA A 77 15.92 -5.51 11.44
N ALA A 78 15.57 -5.45 12.73
CA ALA A 78 15.21 -4.21 13.41
C ALA A 78 16.36 -3.18 13.40
N ALA A 79 17.62 -3.63 13.49
CA ALA A 79 18.78 -2.73 13.38
C ALA A 79 18.88 -2.11 11.97
N ILE A 80 18.70 -2.91 10.92
CA ILE A 80 18.71 -2.42 9.54
C ILE A 80 17.58 -1.42 9.29
N PHE A 81 16.36 -1.73 9.75
CA PHE A 81 15.23 -0.83 9.56
C PHE A 81 15.43 0.51 10.27
N ARG A 82 15.95 0.51 11.50
CA ARG A 82 16.29 1.77 12.20
C ARG A 82 17.33 2.58 11.43
N GLU A 83 18.37 1.93 10.92
CA GLU A 83 19.39 2.62 10.12
C GLU A 83 18.78 3.22 8.84
N ALA A 84 17.93 2.48 8.14
CA ALA A 84 17.25 2.96 6.95
C ALA A 84 16.34 4.17 7.25
N GLU A 85 15.62 4.14 8.38
CA GLU A 85 14.81 5.28 8.84
C GLU A 85 15.66 6.51 9.16
N GLU A 86 16.80 6.34 9.82
CA GLU A 86 17.75 7.42 10.09
C GLU A 86 18.35 8.00 8.81
N GLN A 87 18.66 7.15 7.82
CA GLN A 87 19.14 7.58 6.52
C GLN A 87 18.06 8.35 5.75
N ALA A 88 16.81 7.86 5.74
CA ALA A 88 15.68 8.55 5.14
C ALA A 88 15.46 9.94 5.79
N ALA A 89 15.50 10.01 7.13
CA ALA A 89 15.37 11.28 7.85
C ALA A 89 16.53 12.26 7.55
N ARG A 90 17.73 11.75 7.27
CA ARG A 90 18.89 12.58 6.88
C ARG A 90 18.78 13.13 5.45
N LEU A 91 18.08 12.41 4.57
CA LEU A 91 17.85 12.79 3.18
C LEU A 91 16.66 13.74 2.98
N GLU A 92 15.96 14.11 4.05
CA GLU A 92 14.92 15.15 4.08
C GLU A 92 15.47 16.51 4.62
N PRO A 93 16.44 17.20 3.98
CA PRO A 93 16.76 18.58 4.35
C PRO A 93 15.77 19.52 3.66
N GLY A 94 14.68 19.87 4.37
CA GLY A 94 13.88 21.08 4.14
C GLY A 94 13.24 21.23 2.74
N GLU A 95 12.00 20.75 2.59
CA GLU A 95 11.05 21.42 1.70
C GLU A 95 10.73 22.82 2.29
N GLU A 96 11.58 23.79 1.97
CA GLU A 96 11.33 25.20 2.24
C GLU A 96 10.21 25.68 1.30
N LYS A 97 9.07 25.99 1.92
CA LYS A 97 7.86 26.58 1.32
C LYS A 97 8.20 27.62 0.24
N ARG A 98 7.62 27.44 -0.96
CA ARG A 98 7.25 28.54 -1.86
C ARG A 98 5.84 28.34 -2.38
#